data_AF-A0A1A8RGL1-F1
#
_entry.id   AF-A0A1A8RGL1-F1
#
_cell.length_a   1.000
_cell.length_b   1.000
_cell.length_c   1.000
_cell.angle_alpha   90.00
_cell.angle_beta   90.00
_cell.angle_gamma   90.00
#
_symmetry.space_group_name_H-M   'P 1'
#
loop_
_entity.id
_entity.type
_entity.pdbx_description
1 polymer ?
#
loop_
_entity_poly.entity_id
_entity_poly.type
_entity_poly.pdbx_seq_one_letter_code
_entity_poly.pdbx_strand_id
1 'polypeptide(L)'
;MAEERNGAENGGVTGTDEDYGPVVSVPAGIGLLNHVRRKRLVIHIDLNNTILVSDAVTGQGTVAALDYFLTSVTWGKKNDHGKWEWLSDAPSLHPPSSDAVSYYSQFGRVPGFTSVAGRRFKGVLDEHLEQLRWPEGVKGDKELSVRGEDGRLYHWILPSFFQLLRDLTQEEWEFSILFRTFGTDLPRVLRAVSRAVNEGAHPLFPDLPELKVRCDQPDRLMLTL
;
A
#
# COMPACT_ATOMS: atom_id res chain seq x y z
N MET A 1 -64.72 63.02 12.85
CA MET A 1 -64.87 62.18 14.06
C MET A 1 -63.48 62.09 14.66
N ALA A 2 -63.12 63.01 15.57
CA ALA A 2 -63.25 62.90 17.04
C ALA A 2 -62.21 61.89 17.59
N GLU A 3 -61.45 62.12 18.66
CA GLU A 3 -61.28 63.23 19.58
C GLU A 3 -59.98 62.94 20.38
N GLU A 4 -59.43 64.03 20.90
CA GLU A 4 -58.49 64.21 22.01
C GLU A 4 -58.56 63.19 23.19
N ARG A 5 -57.41 62.80 23.80
CA ARG A 5 -57.03 63.07 25.23
C ARG A 5 -56.06 62.09 25.92
N ASN A 6 -55.09 62.72 26.60
CA ASN A 6 -54.57 62.51 27.96
C ASN A 6 -53.85 61.20 28.38
N GLY A 7 -52.60 61.37 28.84
CA GLY A 7 -52.38 61.56 30.30
C GLY A 7 -51.60 60.50 31.06
N ALA A 8 -50.37 60.90 31.46
CA ALA A 8 -49.71 60.71 32.76
C ALA A 8 -49.27 59.31 33.27
N GLU A 9 -47.93 59.18 33.38
CA GLU A 9 -47.11 58.81 34.55
C GLU A 9 -47.67 57.85 35.63
N ASN A 10 -46.90 56.81 35.98
CA ASN A 10 -46.01 56.83 37.17
C ASN A 10 -45.34 55.48 37.44
N GLY A 11 -44.17 55.53 38.09
CA GLY A 11 -43.75 54.48 39.03
C GLY A 11 -42.40 53.85 38.73
N GLY A 12 -41.32 54.52 39.16
CA GLY A 12 -40.00 53.90 39.31
C GLY A 12 -39.89 53.00 40.53
N VAL A 13 -38.66 52.50 40.74
CA VAL A 13 -38.00 51.94 41.96
C VAL A 13 -37.10 50.79 41.47
N THR A 14 -35.80 50.64 41.77
CA THR A 14 -34.73 51.39 42.48
C THR A 14 -33.46 50.55 42.28
N GLY A 15 -32.28 51.18 42.29
CA GLY A 15 -31.13 50.57 42.99
C GLY A 15 -29.76 50.63 42.31
N THR A 16 -29.08 51.79 42.48
CA THR A 16 -27.65 51.99 42.86
C THR A 16 -26.55 51.33 42.01
N ASP A 17 -25.76 52.09 41.24
CA ASP A 17 -24.56 52.89 41.63
C ASP A 17 -23.40 51.97 42.09
N GLU A 18 -22.13 52.09 41.69
CA GLU A 18 -21.34 52.99 40.85
C GLU A 18 -19.93 52.34 40.73
N ASP A 19 -19.11 52.86 39.82
CA ASP A 19 -17.67 53.12 40.01
C ASP A 19 -16.58 52.27 39.29
N TYR A 20 -15.52 52.99 38.94
CA TYR A 20 -14.55 52.90 37.85
C TYR A 20 -13.43 51.83 37.94
N GLY A 21 -12.86 51.47 36.78
CA GLY A 21 -11.54 50.79 36.68
C GLY A 21 -11.00 50.67 35.23
N PRO A 22 -9.67 50.70 35.00
CA PRO A 22 -9.07 51.08 33.71
C PRO A 22 -9.11 49.98 32.65
N VAL A 23 -9.08 50.41 31.38
CA VAL A 23 -8.92 49.55 30.20
C VAL A 23 -7.56 48.85 30.25
N VAL A 24 -7.54 47.60 30.71
CA VAL A 24 -6.40 46.70 30.55
C VAL A 24 -6.56 45.97 29.24
N SER A 25 -5.77 46.37 28.24
CA SER A 25 -5.60 45.63 26.99
C SER A 25 -5.06 44.23 27.29
N VAL A 26 -5.92 43.23 27.11
CA VAL A 26 -5.52 41.82 27.13
C VAL A 26 -4.75 41.54 25.83
N PRO A 27 -3.52 40.99 25.86
CA PRO A 27 -2.87 40.51 24.65
C PRO A 27 -3.67 39.31 24.14
N ALA A 28 -4.42 39.53 23.06
CA ALA A 28 -5.09 38.45 22.36
C ALA A 28 -4.04 37.57 21.68
N GLY A 29 -3.97 36.30 22.09
CA GLY A 29 -3.61 35.22 21.21
C GLY A 29 -2.13 34.87 21.18
N ILE A 30 -1.76 34.02 22.14
CA ILE A 30 -0.72 32.99 22.00
C ILE A 30 -0.78 32.41 20.58
N GLY A 31 0.39 32.31 19.98
CA GLY A 31 0.63 32.02 18.57
C GLY A 31 -0.37 31.04 17.97
N LEU A 32 -0.93 31.48 16.84
CA LEU A 32 -1.41 30.63 15.77
C LEU A 32 -0.22 29.79 15.26
N LEU A 33 0.28 28.87 16.10
CA LEU A 33 1.04 27.72 15.64
C LEU A 33 0.04 26.93 14.83
N ASN A 34 0.05 27.22 13.53
CA ASN A 34 -0.41 26.33 12.48
C ASN A 34 0.33 25.00 12.65
N HIS A 35 -0.06 24.20 13.64
CA HIS A 35 -0.07 22.76 13.51
C HIS A 35 -1.12 22.46 12.44
N VAL A 36 -0.76 22.73 11.18
CA VAL A 36 -1.30 21.95 10.08
C VAL A 36 -0.92 20.53 10.46
N ARG A 37 -1.85 19.79 11.08
CA ARG A 37 -1.66 18.37 11.36
C ARG A 37 -1.26 17.76 10.03
N ARG A 38 0.01 17.36 9.89
CA ARG A 38 0.47 16.61 8.72
C ARG A 38 -0.48 15.43 8.59
N LYS A 39 -1.09 15.26 7.42
CA LYS A 39 -2.06 14.20 7.21
C LYS A 39 -1.29 12.88 7.25
N ARG A 40 -1.66 11.99 8.17
CA ARG A 40 -1.11 10.64 8.20
C ARG A 40 -1.66 9.81 7.05
N LEU A 41 -0.78 9.20 6.27
CA LEU A 41 -1.12 8.29 5.19
C LEU A 41 -1.33 6.87 5.74
N VAL A 42 -2.49 6.26 5.53
CA VAL A 42 -2.71 4.85 5.92
C VAL A 42 -2.80 4.00 4.64
N ILE A 43 -1.84 3.11 4.45
CA ILE A 43 -1.76 2.25 3.26
C ILE A 43 -2.19 0.83 3.65
N HIS A 44 -3.27 0.36 3.05
CA HIS A 44 -3.72 -1.03 3.19
C HIS A 44 -3.11 -1.84 2.06
N ILE A 45 -2.27 -2.81 2.39
CA ILE A 45 -1.52 -3.62 1.41
C ILE A 45 -1.99 -5.06 1.53
N ASP A 46 -2.53 -5.61 0.44
CA ASP A 46 -2.71 -7.06 0.33
C ASP A 46 -1.34 -7.74 0.18
N LEU A 47 -1.16 -8.96 0.69
CA LEU A 47 0.13 -9.65 0.56
C LEU A 47 0.30 -10.30 -0.81
N ASN A 48 -0.65 -11.14 -1.21
CA ASN A 48 -0.50 -12.06 -2.34
C ASN A 48 -0.61 -11.30 -3.67
N ASN A 49 0.28 -11.60 -4.62
CA ASN A 49 0.37 -10.91 -5.91
C ASN A 49 0.58 -9.38 -5.83
N THR A 50 0.86 -8.84 -4.64
CA THR A 50 1.07 -7.40 -4.42
C THR A 50 2.47 -7.14 -3.88
N ILE A 51 2.86 -7.78 -2.76
CA ILE A 51 4.25 -7.72 -2.26
C ILE A 51 4.91 -9.09 -2.18
N LEU A 52 4.13 -10.16 -2.25
CA LEU A 52 4.63 -11.54 -2.33
C LEU A 52 4.37 -12.11 -3.72
N VAL A 53 5.41 -12.68 -4.32
CA VAL A 53 5.32 -13.49 -5.54
C VAL A 53 5.36 -14.96 -5.09
N SER A 54 4.34 -15.36 -4.35
CA SER A 54 4.10 -16.72 -3.85
C SER A 54 2.70 -16.77 -3.26
N ASP A 55 2.15 -17.97 -3.09
CA ASP A 55 0.86 -18.14 -2.42
C ASP A 55 0.90 -19.38 -1.51
N ALA A 56 0.91 -19.17 -0.20
CA ALA A 56 0.92 -20.24 0.78
C ALA A 56 -0.39 -21.04 0.82
N VAL A 57 -1.53 -20.42 0.48
CA VAL A 57 -2.84 -21.09 0.50
C VAL A 57 -2.92 -22.12 -0.63
N THR A 58 -2.39 -21.78 -1.80
CA THR A 58 -2.39 -22.68 -2.97
C THR A 58 -1.05 -23.38 -3.22
N GLY A 59 -0.08 -23.20 -2.33
CA GLY A 59 1.23 -23.84 -2.37
C GLY A 59 2.12 -23.42 -3.55
N GLN A 60 1.91 -22.24 -4.13
CA GLN A 60 2.74 -21.76 -5.24
C GLN A 60 4.01 -21.09 -4.72
N GLY A 61 5.16 -21.58 -5.18
CA GLY A 61 6.43 -20.87 -5.05
C GLY A 61 6.55 -19.76 -6.11
N THR A 62 7.73 -19.14 -6.15
CA THR A 62 7.94 -17.90 -6.93
C THR A 62 7.73 -18.06 -8.42
N VAL A 63 8.24 -19.14 -9.01
CA VAL A 63 8.13 -19.35 -10.45
C VAL A 63 6.67 -19.64 -10.82
N ALA A 64 6.02 -20.54 -10.08
CA ALA A 64 4.64 -20.92 -10.35
C ALA A 64 3.66 -19.78 -10.09
N ALA A 65 3.90 -18.94 -9.08
CA ALA A 65 3.05 -17.80 -8.76
C ALA A 65 3.13 -16.71 -9.84
N LEU A 66 4.33 -16.38 -10.32
CA LEU A 66 4.50 -15.39 -11.39
C LEU A 66 3.94 -15.89 -12.73
N ASP A 67 4.22 -17.14 -13.09
CA ASP A 67 3.65 -17.79 -14.28
C ASP A 67 2.12 -17.79 -14.25
N TYR A 68 1.54 -18.05 -13.08
CA TYR A 68 0.10 -17.94 -12.85
C TYR A 68 -0.39 -16.49 -12.97
N PHE A 69 0.28 -15.53 -12.35
CA PHE A 69 -0.11 -14.12 -12.38
C PHE A 69 -0.24 -13.60 -13.81
N LEU A 70 0.63 -14.04 -14.73
CA LEU A 70 0.54 -13.69 -16.15
C LEU A 70 -0.81 -14.06 -16.79
N THR A 71 -1.50 -15.11 -16.34
CA THR A 71 -2.84 -15.45 -16.85
C THR A 71 -3.88 -14.35 -16.54
N SER A 72 -3.67 -13.57 -15.47
CA SER A 72 -4.58 -12.50 -15.06
C SER A 72 -4.36 -11.18 -15.80
N VAL A 73 -3.18 -10.98 -16.37
CA VAL A 73 -2.75 -9.74 -17.04
C VAL A 73 -2.47 -9.94 -18.54
N THR A 74 -2.83 -11.09 -19.10
CA THR A 74 -2.74 -11.36 -20.54
C THR A 74 -4.13 -11.50 -21.12
N TRP A 75 -4.35 -10.89 -22.28
CA TRP A 75 -5.69 -10.60 -22.78
C TRP A 75 -5.93 -11.22 -24.15
N GLY A 76 -7.15 -11.70 -24.34
CA GLY A 76 -7.60 -12.24 -25.61
C GLY A 76 -9.11 -12.22 -25.73
N LYS A 77 -9.61 -12.83 -26.81
CA LYS A 77 -11.03 -13.05 -27.05
C LYS A 77 -11.26 -14.30 -27.86
N LYS A 78 -12.48 -14.82 -27.85
CA LYS A 78 -12.89 -15.85 -28.80
C LYS A 78 -13.29 -15.17 -30.10
N ASN A 79 -12.79 -15.67 -31.23
CA ASN A 79 -13.26 -15.26 -32.55
C ASN A 79 -14.63 -15.89 -32.85
N ASP A 80 -15.18 -15.58 -34.04
CA ASP A 80 -16.50 -16.05 -34.48
C ASP A 80 -16.60 -17.59 -34.59
N HIS A 81 -15.46 -18.28 -34.65
CA HIS A 81 -15.36 -19.73 -34.64
C HIS A 81 -15.15 -20.33 -33.24
N GLY A 82 -15.20 -19.50 -32.19
CA GLY A 82 -15.00 -19.90 -30.80
C GLY A 82 -13.55 -20.17 -30.41
N LYS A 83 -12.58 -19.88 -31.30
CA LYS A 83 -11.15 -20.09 -31.05
C LYS A 83 -10.56 -18.89 -30.32
N TRP A 84 -9.67 -19.15 -29.37
CA TRP A 84 -8.93 -18.10 -28.66
C TRP A 84 -7.95 -17.36 -29.56
N GLU A 85 -8.01 -16.04 -29.52
CA GLU A 85 -7.08 -15.11 -30.17
C GLU A 85 -6.54 -14.13 -29.13
N TRP A 86 -5.21 -14.00 -29.12
CA TRP A 86 -4.52 -13.05 -28.26
C TRP A 86 -4.63 -11.64 -28.84
N LEU A 87 -4.90 -10.67 -27.97
CA LEU A 87 -5.02 -9.27 -28.35
C LEU A 87 -3.68 -8.51 -28.25
N SER A 88 -2.73 -9.06 -27.50
CA SER A 88 -1.41 -8.46 -27.26
C SER A 88 -0.39 -9.54 -26.93
N ASP A 89 0.87 -9.31 -27.29
CA ASP A 89 2.03 -10.09 -26.84
C ASP A 89 2.69 -9.51 -25.58
N ALA A 90 2.22 -8.36 -25.10
CA ALA A 90 2.61 -7.76 -23.83
C ALA A 90 1.48 -7.87 -22.80
N PRO A 91 1.79 -8.19 -21.52
CA PRO A 91 0.81 -8.13 -20.46
C PRO A 91 0.41 -6.69 -20.14
N SER A 92 -0.77 -6.51 -19.57
CA SER A 92 -1.25 -5.23 -19.05
C SER A 92 -2.17 -5.44 -17.85
N LEU A 93 -2.10 -4.54 -16.87
CA LEU A 93 -2.99 -4.56 -15.71
C LEU A 93 -4.45 -4.29 -16.07
N HIS A 94 -4.68 -3.63 -17.21
CA HIS A 94 -5.99 -3.27 -17.70
C HIS A 94 -6.26 -3.92 -19.06
N PRO A 95 -7.52 -4.29 -19.33
CA PRO A 95 -7.90 -4.82 -20.64
C PRO A 95 -7.60 -3.79 -21.74
N PRO A 96 -7.08 -4.23 -22.90
CA PRO A 96 -6.82 -3.32 -24.02
C PRO A 96 -8.09 -2.81 -24.70
N SER A 97 -9.23 -3.48 -24.51
CA SER A 97 -10.54 -3.11 -25.05
C SER A 97 -11.67 -3.67 -24.19
N SER A 98 -12.90 -3.17 -24.37
CA SER A 98 -14.05 -3.59 -23.56
C SER A 98 -14.51 -5.03 -23.81
N ASP A 99 -14.17 -5.61 -24.96
CA ASP A 99 -14.46 -7.00 -25.33
C ASP A 99 -13.32 -7.97 -24.94
N ALA A 100 -12.20 -7.45 -24.43
CA ALA A 100 -11.07 -8.27 -24.00
C ALA A 100 -11.39 -8.98 -22.68
N VAL A 101 -11.05 -10.26 -22.60
CA VAL A 101 -11.08 -11.04 -21.35
C VAL A 101 -9.68 -11.52 -21.02
N SER A 102 -9.34 -11.60 -19.73
CA SER A 102 -8.06 -12.17 -19.33
C SER A 102 -8.07 -13.67 -19.60
N TYR A 103 -6.90 -14.25 -19.83
CA TYR A 103 -6.79 -15.69 -20.02
C TYR A 103 -7.34 -16.45 -18.79
N TYR A 104 -7.08 -15.91 -17.60
CA TYR A 104 -7.59 -16.44 -16.34
C TYR A 104 -9.12 -16.46 -16.27
N SER A 105 -9.83 -15.38 -16.64
CA SER A 105 -11.29 -15.40 -16.55
C SER A 105 -11.93 -16.37 -17.54
N GLN A 106 -11.26 -16.63 -18.68
CA GLN A 106 -11.75 -17.53 -19.70
C GLN A 106 -11.46 -19.02 -19.43
N PHE A 107 -10.28 -19.33 -18.87
CA PHE A 107 -9.81 -20.72 -18.73
C PHE A 107 -9.44 -21.12 -17.30
N GLY A 108 -9.53 -20.18 -16.35
CA GLY A 108 -9.10 -20.37 -14.98
C GLY A 108 -7.59 -20.47 -14.84
N ARG A 109 -7.18 -21.11 -13.74
CA ARG A 109 -5.77 -21.33 -13.42
C ARG A 109 -5.20 -22.48 -14.26
N VAL A 110 -4.12 -22.20 -14.98
CA VAL A 110 -3.39 -23.19 -15.77
C VAL A 110 -1.94 -23.25 -15.28
N PRO A 111 -1.54 -24.34 -14.60
CA PRO A 111 -0.14 -24.55 -14.23
C PRO A 111 0.77 -24.60 -15.46
N GLY A 112 1.93 -23.95 -15.41
CA GLY A 112 2.86 -23.92 -16.53
C GLY A 112 2.29 -23.19 -17.75
N PHE A 113 1.56 -22.11 -17.52
CA PHE A 113 0.91 -21.30 -18.54
C PHE A 113 1.87 -20.94 -19.67
N THR A 114 3.06 -20.42 -19.35
CA THR A 114 4.09 -20.07 -20.33
C THR A 114 4.79 -21.26 -20.97
N SER A 115 4.56 -22.49 -20.49
CA SER A 115 5.01 -23.71 -21.17
C SER A 115 4.00 -24.20 -22.23
N VAL A 116 2.73 -23.80 -22.11
CA VAL A 116 1.63 -24.29 -22.95
C VAL A 116 0.95 -23.17 -23.74
N ALA A 117 -0.18 -22.65 -23.26
CA ALA A 117 -1.01 -21.69 -23.98
C ALA A 117 -0.35 -20.31 -24.08
N GLY A 118 0.39 -19.93 -23.04
CA GLY A 118 1.06 -18.65 -22.88
C GLY A 118 2.51 -18.61 -23.36
N ARG A 119 2.96 -19.54 -24.21
CA ARG A 119 4.37 -19.63 -24.65
C ARG A 119 4.99 -18.31 -25.13
N ARG A 120 4.19 -17.45 -25.75
CA ARG A 120 4.61 -16.11 -26.19
C ARG A 120 5.09 -15.21 -25.05
N PHE A 121 4.57 -15.40 -23.83
CA PHE A 121 4.91 -14.61 -22.65
C PHE A 121 6.06 -15.21 -21.85
N LYS A 122 6.70 -16.29 -22.32
CA LYS A 122 7.83 -16.91 -21.64
C LYS A 122 9.00 -15.94 -21.41
N GLY A 123 9.28 -15.08 -22.40
CA GLY A 123 10.30 -14.04 -22.26
C GLY A 123 9.99 -13.04 -21.14
N VAL A 124 8.72 -12.66 -20.99
CA VAL A 124 8.25 -11.77 -19.92
C VAL A 124 8.43 -12.43 -18.55
N LEU A 125 8.08 -13.71 -18.43
CA LEU A 125 8.31 -14.48 -17.20
C LEU A 125 9.80 -14.48 -16.82
N ASP A 126 10.67 -14.80 -17.78
CA ASP A 126 12.11 -14.91 -17.54
C ASP A 126 12.73 -13.57 -17.15
N GLU A 127 12.33 -12.48 -17.83
CA GLU A 127 12.77 -11.13 -17.51
C GLU A 127 12.40 -10.73 -16.07
N HIS A 128 11.15 -10.95 -15.69
CA HIS A 128 10.67 -10.56 -14.35
C HIS A 128 11.26 -11.47 -13.27
N LEU A 129 11.46 -12.77 -13.52
CA LEU A 129 12.19 -13.63 -12.60
C LEU A 129 13.62 -13.13 -12.36
N GLU A 130 14.29 -12.64 -13.40
CA GLU A 130 15.64 -12.09 -13.25
C GLU A 130 15.65 -10.84 -12.35
N GLN A 131 14.65 -9.95 -12.47
CA GLN A 131 14.50 -8.80 -11.57
C GLN A 131 14.23 -9.19 -10.11
N LEU A 132 13.63 -10.36 -9.88
CA LEU A 132 13.35 -10.88 -8.54
C LEU A 132 14.53 -11.63 -7.93
N ARG A 133 15.63 -11.82 -8.66
CA ARG A 133 16.78 -12.62 -8.19
C ARG A 133 17.39 -12.01 -6.95
N TRP A 134 17.64 -12.87 -5.96
CA TRP A 134 18.51 -12.53 -4.86
C TRP A 134 19.93 -12.28 -5.40
N PRO A 135 20.64 -11.22 -4.96
CA PRO A 135 21.94 -10.85 -5.52
C PRO A 135 22.95 -11.99 -5.46
N GLU A 136 23.71 -12.16 -6.55
CA GLU A 136 24.76 -13.17 -6.64
C GLU A 136 25.88 -12.90 -5.62
N GLY A 137 26.45 -13.96 -5.06
CA GLY A 137 27.49 -13.87 -4.03
C GLY A 137 26.99 -13.48 -2.63
N VAL A 138 25.74 -13.04 -2.48
CA VAL A 138 25.14 -12.74 -1.18
C VAL A 138 24.50 -14.00 -0.59
N LYS A 139 24.88 -14.36 0.63
CA LYS A 139 24.27 -15.48 1.36
C LYS A 139 22.76 -15.22 1.53
N GLY A 140 21.95 -16.22 1.21
CA GLY A 140 20.50 -16.13 1.39
C GLY A 140 20.10 -15.91 2.86
N ASP A 141 19.19 -14.97 3.09
CA ASP A 141 18.55 -14.76 4.39
C ASP A 141 17.23 -15.55 4.46
N LYS A 142 17.02 -16.30 5.53
CA LYS A 142 15.88 -17.21 5.69
C LYS A 142 14.51 -16.51 5.70
N GLU A 143 14.46 -15.25 6.14
CA GLU A 143 13.21 -14.49 6.20
C GLU A 143 13.01 -13.67 4.92
N LEU A 144 14.09 -13.13 4.32
CA LEU A 144 14.02 -12.21 3.17
C LEU A 144 14.12 -12.90 1.80
N SER A 145 14.64 -14.12 1.75
CA SER A 145 14.82 -14.86 0.50
C SER A 145 14.02 -16.17 0.48
N VAL A 146 13.76 -16.65 -0.73
CA VAL A 146 13.07 -17.92 -0.97
C VAL A 146 13.70 -18.64 -2.16
N ARG A 147 13.80 -19.97 -2.08
CA ARG A 147 14.26 -20.78 -3.21
C ARG A 147 13.06 -21.10 -4.10
N GLY A 148 13.13 -20.74 -5.37
CA GLY A 148 12.12 -21.06 -6.37
C GLY A 148 12.20 -22.53 -6.81
N GLU A 149 11.18 -22.95 -7.55
CA GLU A 149 11.03 -24.30 -8.08
C GLU A 149 12.15 -24.68 -9.07
N ASP A 150 12.76 -23.68 -9.71
CA ASP A 150 13.93 -23.81 -10.59
C ASP A 150 15.27 -23.89 -9.83
N GLY A 151 15.22 -23.93 -8.50
CA GLY A 151 16.38 -23.99 -7.62
C GLY A 151 17.12 -22.67 -7.44
N ARG A 152 16.71 -21.57 -8.10
CA ARG A 152 17.31 -20.24 -7.93
C ARG A 152 16.80 -19.58 -6.66
N LEU A 153 17.54 -18.57 -6.19
CA LEU A 153 17.20 -17.80 -5.00
C LEU A 153 16.60 -16.45 -5.41
N TYR A 154 15.48 -16.10 -4.80
CA TYR A 154 14.68 -14.91 -5.09
C TYR A 154 14.44 -14.09 -3.82
N HIS A 155 14.17 -12.79 -3.99
CA HIS A 155 13.56 -11.97 -2.96
C HIS A 155 12.17 -12.52 -2.63
N TRP A 156 11.88 -12.78 -1.35
CA TRP A 156 10.58 -13.28 -0.94
C TRP A 156 9.51 -12.18 -0.91
N ILE A 157 9.88 -11.00 -0.39
CA ILE A 157 9.11 -9.76 -0.51
C ILE A 157 9.69 -8.95 -1.68
N LEU A 158 8.82 -8.42 -2.54
CA LEU A 158 9.22 -7.58 -3.66
C LEU A 158 10.11 -6.42 -3.22
N PRO A 159 11.27 -6.18 -3.89
CA PRO A 159 12.14 -5.03 -3.61
C PRO A 159 11.41 -3.68 -3.66
N SER A 160 10.41 -3.53 -4.53
CA SER A 160 9.61 -2.30 -4.65
C SER A 160 8.85 -1.95 -3.37
N PHE A 161 8.51 -2.91 -2.51
CA PHE A 161 7.91 -2.63 -1.21
C PHE A 161 8.89 -1.89 -0.28
N PHE A 162 10.16 -2.33 -0.24
CA PHE A 162 11.18 -1.65 0.56
C PHE A 162 11.57 -0.30 -0.02
N GLN A 163 11.56 -0.17 -1.35
CA GLN A 163 11.67 1.13 -2.01
C GLN A 163 10.56 2.09 -1.58
N LEU A 164 9.30 1.63 -1.53
CA LEU A 164 8.18 2.44 -1.03
C LEU A 164 8.41 2.94 0.40
N LEU A 165 8.90 2.07 1.30
CA LEU A 165 9.23 2.48 2.67
C LEU A 165 10.29 3.58 2.67
N ARG A 166 11.35 3.40 1.87
CA ARG A 166 12.43 4.36 1.75
C ARG A 166 11.93 5.71 1.23
N ASP A 167 11.15 5.71 0.15
CA ASP A 167 10.63 6.92 -0.48
C ASP A 167 9.70 7.68 0.47
N LEU A 168 8.75 6.99 1.11
CA LEU A 168 7.84 7.63 2.06
C LEU A 168 8.58 8.29 3.23
N THR A 169 9.65 7.64 3.73
CA THR A 169 10.44 8.22 4.81
C THR A 169 11.31 9.39 4.33
N GLN A 170 11.93 9.29 3.16
CA GLN A 170 12.75 10.38 2.59
C GLN A 170 11.91 11.63 2.29
N GLU A 171 10.67 11.43 1.85
CA GLU A 171 9.68 12.49 1.61
C GLU A 171 8.97 12.97 2.90
N GLU A 172 9.46 12.54 4.08
CA GLU A 172 8.93 12.90 5.40
C GLU A 172 7.42 12.66 5.59
N TRP A 173 6.86 11.64 4.94
CA TRP A 173 5.47 11.25 5.19
C TRP A 173 5.35 10.61 6.58
N GLU A 174 4.32 11.03 7.32
CA GLU A 174 3.81 10.22 8.43
C GLU A 174 2.89 9.16 7.82
N PHE A 175 3.21 7.87 7.94
CA PHE A 175 2.40 6.81 7.33
C PHE A 175 2.21 5.59 8.23
N SER A 176 1.23 4.74 7.94
CA SER A 176 1.06 3.41 8.53
C SER A 176 0.79 2.40 7.44
N ILE A 177 1.27 1.17 7.61
CA ILE A 177 1.01 0.08 6.68
C ILE A 177 0.18 -0.99 7.39
N LEU A 178 -0.98 -1.30 6.82
CA LEU A 178 -1.79 -2.41 7.28
C LEU A 178 -1.69 -3.55 6.27
N PHE A 179 -1.02 -4.62 6.66
CA PHE A 179 -1.02 -5.84 5.87
C PHE A 179 -2.36 -6.56 5.98
N ARG A 180 -2.90 -6.95 4.83
CA ARG A 180 -4.08 -7.79 4.72
C ARG A 180 -3.66 -9.10 4.08
N THR A 181 -4.07 -10.21 4.70
CA THR A 181 -3.88 -11.54 4.14
C THR A 181 -4.96 -12.48 4.63
N PHE A 182 -5.29 -13.46 3.80
CA PHE A 182 -6.10 -14.61 4.19
C PHE A 182 -5.25 -15.84 4.53
N GLY A 183 -3.93 -15.76 4.32
CA GLY A 183 -2.97 -16.85 4.51
C GLY A 183 -2.21 -16.78 5.83
N THR A 184 -1.17 -17.61 5.94
CA THR A 184 -0.34 -17.78 7.14
C THR A 184 0.99 -17.01 7.06
N ASP A 185 1.18 -16.18 6.04
CA ASP A 185 2.46 -15.51 5.75
C ASP A 185 2.77 -14.32 6.66
N LEU A 186 1.74 -13.72 7.31
CA LEU A 186 1.89 -12.48 8.08
C LEU A 186 3.04 -12.53 9.10
N PRO A 187 3.20 -13.57 9.94
CA PRO A 187 4.30 -13.62 10.91
C PRO A 187 5.68 -13.58 10.25
N ARG A 188 5.85 -14.21 9.08
CA ARG A 188 7.12 -14.21 8.35
C ARG A 188 7.34 -12.85 7.67
N VAL A 189 6.29 -12.23 7.12
CA VAL A 189 6.38 -10.87 6.56
C VAL A 189 6.85 -9.89 7.62
N LEU A 190 6.27 -9.92 8.82
CA LEU A 190 6.67 -9.00 9.89
C LEU A 190 8.11 -9.20 10.34
N ARG A 191 8.59 -10.45 10.43
CA ARG A 191 10.01 -10.73 10.72
C ARG A 191 10.91 -10.23 9.60
N ALA A 192 10.56 -10.49 8.34
CA ALA A 192 11.33 -10.04 7.18
C ALA A 192 11.42 -8.51 7.15
N VAL A 193 10.29 -7.80 7.29
CA VAL A 193 10.26 -6.33 7.33
C VAL A 193 11.05 -5.80 8.53
N SER A 194 10.88 -6.38 9.73
CA SER A 194 11.64 -5.99 10.91
C SER A 194 13.15 -6.15 10.70
N ARG A 195 13.61 -7.26 10.10
CA ARG A 195 15.04 -7.47 9.80
C ARG A 195 15.56 -6.46 8.79
N ALA A 196 14.81 -6.19 7.73
CA ALA A 196 15.21 -5.20 6.73
C ALA A 196 15.31 -3.80 7.35
N VAL A 197 14.29 -3.40 8.10
CA VAL A 197 14.15 -2.05 8.68
C VAL A 197 15.07 -1.82 9.87
N ASN A 198 15.19 -2.77 10.79
CA ASN A 198 15.94 -2.55 12.04
C ASN A 198 17.41 -2.98 11.94
N GLU A 199 17.71 -4.00 11.11
CA GLU A 199 19.05 -4.59 11.02
C GLU A 199 19.76 -4.27 9.70
N GLY A 200 19.08 -3.69 8.72
CA GLY A 200 19.65 -3.43 7.39
C GLY A 200 19.93 -4.72 6.60
N ALA A 201 19.22 -5.80 6.94
CA ALA A 201 19.51 -7.14 6.43
C ALA A 201 19.15 -7.33 4.94
N HIS A 202 18.39 -6.41 4.33
CA HIS A 202 18.04 -6.50 2.92
C HIS A 202 19.20 -5.98 2.05
N PRO A 203 19.77 -6.78 1.13
CA PRO A 203 21.01 -6.42 0.43
C PRO A 203 20.89 -5.20 -0.48
N LEU A 204 19.68 -4.91 -0.98
CA LEU A 204 19.41 -3.73 -1.81
C LEU A 204 19.04 -2.47 -1.01
N PHE A 205 18.73 -2.62 0.29
CA PHE A 205 18.27 -1.51 1.14
C PHE A 205 18.95 -1.58 2.53
N PRO A 206 20.29 -1.56 2.60
CA PRO A 206 21.03 -1.62 3.87
C PRO A 206 20.86 -0.34 4.72
N ASP A 207 20.38 0.74 4.12
CA ASP A 207 20.18 2.08 4.67
C ASP A 207 18.86 2.25 5.44
N LEU A 208 17.92 1.30 5.35
CA LEU A 208 16.62 1.39 6.04
C LEU A 208 16.71 1.63 7.56
N PRO A 209 17.69 1.10 8.32
CA PRO A 209 17.83 1.40 9.75
C PRO A 209 18.04 2.89 10.05
N GLU A 210 18.65 3.63 9.13
CA GLU A 210 18.91 5.06 9.29
C GLU A 210 17.61 5.87 9.25
N LEU A 211 16.57 5.30 8.63
CA LEU A 211 15.26 5.93 8.43
C LEU A 211 14.36 5.87 9.67
N LYS A 212 14.80 5.21 10.77
CA LYS A 212 14.08 5.11 12.06
C LYS A 212 12.63 4.65 11.95
N VAL A 213 12.34 3.81 10.97
CA VAL A 213 11.00 3.23 10.76
C VAL A 213 10.69 2.28 11.93
N ARG A 214 9.65 2.58 12.71
CA ARG A 214 9.27 1.77 13.90
C ARG A 214 8.22 0.72 13.56
N CYS A 215 8.47 -0.53 13.96
CA CYS A 215 7.54 -1.65 13.79
C CYS A 215 6.86 -1.98 15.13
N ASP A 216 5.64 -1.49 15.36
CA ASP A 216 4.90 -1.75 16.61
C ASP A 216 4.04 -3.04 16.53
N GLN A 217 4.52 -4.13 17.13
CA GLN A 217 3.73 -5.31 17.55
C GLN A 217 2.99 -6.16 16.45
N PRO A 218 2.62 -7.43 16.76
CA PRO A 218 2.48 -8.51 15.76
C PRO A 218 1.34 -8.41 14.75
N ASP A 219 0.42 -7.45 14.88
CA ASP A 219 -0.79 -7.43 14.05
C ASP A 219 -1.03 -6.06 13.37
N ARG A 220 -0.13 -5.09 13.54
CA ARG A 220 -0.33 -3.74 13.02
C ARG A 220 0.99 -2.98 12.85
N LEU A 221 1.50 -2.84 11.62
CA LEU A 221 2.59 -1.89 11.37
C LEU A 221 2.08 -0.44 11.44
N MET A 222 2.03 0.11 12.66
CA MET A 222 1.99 1.55 12.86
C MET A 222 3.41 2.08 12.67
N LEU A 223 3.69 2.69 11.52
CA LEU A 223 4.90 3.48 11.35
C LEU A 223 4.59 4.87 11.92
N THR A 224 5.45 5.42 12.77
CA THR A 224 5.28 6.78 13.29
C THR A 224 6.67 7.38 13.34
N LEU A 225 6.88 8.44 12.54
CA LEU A 225 8.07 9.28 12.60
C LEU A 225 7.88 10.33 13.69
#